data_AF-E4T6Q1-F1
#
_entry.id   AF-E4T6Q1-F1
#
_cell.length_a   1.000
_cell.length_b   1.000
_cell.length_c   1.000
_cell.angle_alpha   90.00
_cell.angle_beta   90.00
_cell.angle_gamma   90.00
#
_symmetry.space_group_name_H-M   'P 1'
#
loop_
_entity.id
_entity.type
_entity.pdbx_description
1 polymer ?
#
loop_
_entity_poly.entity_id
_entity_poly.type
_entity_poly.pdbx_seq_one_letter_code
_entity_poly.pdbx_strand_id
1 'polypeptide(L)'
;MKYKIIRALLIFSCVGFLACKSEDLTTDNVGQVVNVFELKYGESIGIQVDNNNYIFALKNASNNVPCLGLVDFVDYQKQILEIRAHAYLQINGNNKLLDVQSAPGGTAFDYLDNGTDVSDIQRRIDELKSTGVALKDSTYFNQAFIKVFGSGALIKNTSLKIFLAKTNITQCQQPNATVEQYKFILIVTKQS
;
A
#
# COMPACT_ATOMS: atom_id res chain seq x y z
N MET A 1 -69.32 -12.45 -33.55
CA MET A 1 -67.97 -12.09 -34.06
C MET A 1 -67.12 -11.67 -32.88
N LYS A 2 -65.94 -12.28 -32.72
CA LYS A 2 -65.09 -12.22 -31.51
C LYS A 2 -64.24 -10.96 -31.49
N TYR A 3 -64.28 -10.22 -30.38
CA TYR A 3 -63.37 -9.12 -30.07
C TYR A 3 -61.96 -9.68 -29.81
N LYS A 4 -60.96 -9.23 -30.59
CA LYS A 4 -59.55 -9.55 -30.39
C LYS A 4 -58.93 -8.52 -29.45
N ILE A 5 -58.57 -8.95 -28.24
CA ILE A 5 -57.74 -8.20 -27.30
C ILE A 5 -56.31 -8.22 -27.84
N ILE A 6 -55.81 -7.08 -28.28
CA ILE A 6 -54.41 -6.88 -28.65
C ILE A 6 -53.65 -6.69 -27.33
N ARG A 7 -52.92 -7.72 -26.89
CA ARG A 7 -51.95 -7.60 -25.79
C ARG A 7 -50.74 -6.84 -26.31
N ALA A 8 -50.56 -5.61 -25.84
CA ALA A 8 -49.33 -4.86 -25.97
C ALA A 8 -48.22 -5.60 -25.19
N LEU A 9 -47.24 -6.14 -25.91
CA LEU A 9 -46.03 -6.70 -25.34
C LEU A 9 -45.05 -5.54 -25.15
N LEU A 10 -44.99 -4.99 -23.94
CA LEU A 10 -43.95 -4.08 -23.49
C LEU A 10 -42.63 -4.86 -23.50
N ILE A 11 -41.81 -4.64 -24.53
CA ILE A 11 -40.41 -5.06 -24.54
C ILE A 11 -39.70 -4.10 -23.57
N PHE A 12 -39.69 -4.46 -22.29
CA PHE A 12 -38.71 -3.93 -21.35
C PHE A 12 -37.36 -4.47 -21.82
N SER A 13 -36.61 -3.63 -22.54
CA SER A 13 -35.22 -3.89 -22.82
C SER A 13 -34.50 -3.98 -21.47
N CYS A 14 -34.20 -5.21 -21.04
CA CYS A 14 -33.14 -5.48 -20.09
C CYS A 14 -31.83 -5.02 -20.75
N VAL A 15 -31.59 -3.70 -20.75
CA VAL A 15 -30.24 -3.17 -20.81
C VAL A 15 -29.65 -3.64 -19.49
N GLY A 16 -28.89 -4.72 -19.59
CA GLY A 16 -28.24 -5.35 -18.47
C GLY A 16 -27.59 -4.26 -17.63
N PHE A 17 -27.93 -4.27 -16.36
CA PHE A 17 -26.96 -3.93 -15.35
C PHE A 17 -25.70 -4.73 -15.70
N LEU A 18 -24.78 -4.10 -16.44
CA LEU A 18 -23.37 -4.31 -16.23
C LEU A 18 -23.23 -4.09 -14.75
N ALA A 19 -23.29 -5.22 -14.02
CA ALA A 19 -22.80 -5.32 -12.68
C ALA A 19 -21.41 -4.69 -12.79
N CYS A 20 -21.33 -3.45 -12.29
CA CYS A 20 -20.08 -2.88 -11.89
C CYS A 20 -19.52 -3.96 -11.01
N LYS A 21 -18.53 -4.67 -11.53
CA LYS A 21 -17.77 -5.63 -10.77
C LYS A 21 -17.27 -4.76 -9.64
N SER A 22 -17.90 -4.86 -8.47
CA SER A 22 -17.29 -4.35 -7.27
C SER A 22 -16.01 -5.15 -7.22
N GLU A 23 -14.92 -4.53 -7.68
CA GLU A 23 -13.61 -4.88 -7.18
C GLU A 23 -13.83 -5.06 -5.69
N ASP A 24 -13.59 -6.28 -5.21
CA ASP A 24 -13.66 -6.60 -3.80
C ASP A 24 -13.06 -5.41 -3.07
N LEU A 25 -13.92 -4.64 -2.38
CA LEU A 25 -13.49 -3.71 -1.36
C LEU A 25 -12.87 -4.64 -0.33
N THR A 26 -11.57 -4.95 -0.52
CA THR A 26 -10.75 -5.55 0.51
C THR A 26 -11.02 -4.66 1.69
N THR A 27 -11.71 -5.19 2.70
CA THR A 27 -11.99 -4.46 3.93
C THR A 27 -10.69 -3.76 4.32
N ASP A 28 -10.71 -2.42 4.33
CA ASP A 28 -9.58 -1.53 4.60
C ASP A 28 -9.16 -1.61 6.08
N ASN A 29 -9.04 -2.84 6.56
CA ASN A 29 -8.58 -3.20 7.86
C ASN A 29 -7.06 -3.38 7.78
N VAL A 30 -6.36 -2.47 8.43
CA VAL A 30 -4.91 -2.51 8.62
C VAL A 30 -4.55 -3.71 9.49
N GLY A 31 -5.40 -4.10 10.44
CA GLY A 31 -5.13 -5.17 11.37
C GLY A 31 -4.07 -4.79 12.43
N GLN A 32 -3.52 -5.79 13.10
CA GLN A 32 -2.49 -5.58 14.11
C GLN A 32 -1.11 -5.41 13.47
N VAL A 33 -0.39 -4.34 13.80
CA VAL A 33 1.03 -4.22 13.43
C VAL A 33 1.84 -5.28 14.19
N VAL A 34 2.53 -6.15 13.45
CA VAL A 34 3.33 -7.25 14.00
C VAL A 34 4.83 -7.03 13.84
N ASN A 35 5.25 -6.21 12.88
CA ASN A 35 6.67 -5.86 12.73
C ASN A 35 6.86 -4.54 11.97
N VAL A 36 7.95 -3.84 12.26
CA VAL A 36 8.47 -2.70 11.49
C VAL A 36 9.97 -2.93 11.33
N PHE A 37 10.47 -2.92 10.10
CA PHE A 37 11.87 -3.23 9.84
C PHE A 37 12.42 -2.47 8.63
N GLU A 38 13.73 -2.33 8.61
CA GLU A 38 14.48 -1.80 7.46
C GLU A 38 14.90 -2.94 6.55
N LEU A 39 14.72 -2.82 5.23
CA LEU A 39 15.19 -3.81 4.26
C LEU A 39 16.01 -3.15 3.16
N LYS A 40 17.18 -3.72 2.87
CA LYS A 40 18.10 -3.28 1.81
C LYS A 40 18.24 -4.37 0.76
N TYR A 41 18.67 -3.98 -0.43
CA TYR A 41 19.02 -4.95 -1.45
C TYR A 41 20.20 -5.82 -1.02
N GLY A 42 20.18 -7.11 -1.40
CA GLY A 42 21.19 -8.09 -1.01
C GLY A 42 21.00 -8.69 0.40
N GLU A 43 20.16 -8.08 1.23
CA GLU A 43 19.80 -8.58 2.56
C GLU A 43 18.49 -9.37 2.53
N SER A 44 18.30 -10.20 3.56
CA SER A 44 17.03 -10.87 3.83
C SER A 44 16.67 -10.77 5.30
N ILE A 45 15.38 -10.55 5.59
CA ILE A 45 14.88 -10.45 6.96
C ILE A 45 13.81 -11.50 7.19
N GLY A 46 14.04 -12.32 8.22
CA GLY A 46 13.04 -13.23 8.76
C GLY A 46 12.21 -12.54 9.84
N ILE A 47 10.89 -12.61 9.75
CA ILE A 47 9.99 -12.25 10.84
C ILE A 47 9.18 -13.47 11.24
N GLN A 48 9.03 -13.66 12.54
CA GLN A 48 8.16 -14.70 13.07
C GLN A 48 6.79 -14.11 13.40
N VAL A 49 5.74 -14.66 12.81
CA VAL A 49 4.35 -14.30 13.12
C VAL A 49 3.60 -15.57 13.43
N ASP A 50 3.10 -15.65 14.66
CA ASP A 50 2.61 -16.90 15.26
C ASP A 50 3.68 -18.01 15.16
N ASN A 51 3.32 -19.16 14.56
CA ASN A 51 4.20 -20.31 14.37
C ASN A 51 4.83 -20.37 12.96
N ASN A 52 4.72 -19.30 12.17
CA ASN A 52 5.27 -19.24 10.81
C ASN A 52 6.42 -18.22 10.73
N ASN A 53 7.46 -18.58 9.98
CA ASN A 53 8.55 -17.68 9.63
C ASN A 53 8.35 -17.16 8.20
N TYR A 54 8.51 -15.85 8.03
CA TYR A 54 8.42 -15.18 6.74
C TYR A 54 9.73 -14.48 6.43
N ILE A 55 10.38 -14.86 5.33
CA ILE A 55 11.65 -14.30 4.87
C ILE A 55 11.37 -13.32 3.73
N PHE A 56 11.71 -12.06 3.94
CA PHE A 56 11.57 -10.99 2.96
C PHE A 56 12.93 -10.65 2.36
N ALA A 57 12.98 -10.49 1.04
CA ALA A 57 14.16 -10.03 0.33
C ALA A 57 13.76 -9.03 -0.76
N LEU A 58 14.48 -7.91 -0.87
CA LEU A 58 14.28 -6.95 -1.95
C LEU A 58 14.91 -7.48 -3.23
N LYS A 59 14.14 -7.55 -4.32
CA LYS A 59 14.64 -8.02 -5.63
C LYS A 59 14.71 -6.94 -6.68
N ASN A 60 13.80 -5.97 -6.60
CA ASN A 60 13.82 -4.81 -7.47
C ASN A 60 13.16 -3.63 -6.77
N ALA A 61 13.41 -2.43 -7.25
CA ALA A 61 12.76 -1.22 -6.79
C ALA A 61 12.58 -0.26 -7.96
N SER A 62 11.54 0.56 -7.90
CA SER A 62 11.37 1.68 -8.82
C SER A 62 10.68 2.84 -8.11
N ASN A 63 10.91 4.04 -8.59
CA ASN A 63 10.26 5.22 -8.05
C ASN A 63 9.99 6.20 -9.18
N ASN A 64 8.77 6.73 -9.29
CA ASN A 64 8.42 7.79 -10.23
C ASN A 64 8.19 9.13 -9.53
N VAL A 65 8.61 9.28 -8.25
CA VAL A 65 8.60 10.57 -7.55
C VAL A 65 9.56 11.55 -8.25
N PRO A 66 9.05 12.65 -8.84
CA PRO A 66 9.85 13.62 -9.58
C PRO A 66 10.66 14.51 -8.63
N CYS A 67 11.76 15.09 -9.12
CA CYS A 67 12.40 16.22 -8.44
C CYS A 67 11.42 17.39 -8.37
N LEU A 68 11.11 17.86 -7.16
CA LEU A 68 10.20 18.99 -6.92
C LEU A 68 10.65 20.32 -7.57
N GLY A 69 11.87 20.41 -8.11
CA GLY A 69 12.35 21.59 -8.84
C GLY A 69 11.88 21.73 -10.30
N LEU A 70 11.16 20.75 -10.86
CA LEU A 70 10.79 20.71 -12.28
C LEU A 70 9.30 20.45 -12.55
N VAL A 71 8.44 20.50 -11.53
CA VAL A 71 7.04 20.09 -11.69
C VAL A 71 6.14 21.29 -11.99
N ASP A 72 5.38 21.22 -13.08
CA ASP A 72 4.33 22.19 -13.40
C ASP A 72 3.11 21.96 -12.48
N PHE A 73 2.75 22.99 -11.70
CA PHE A 73 1.76 22.90 -10.64
C PHE A 73 0.32 22.69 -11.13
N VAL A 74 0.05 22.89 -12.43
CA VAL A 74 -1.32 22.83 -12.99
C VAL A 74 -1.84 21.38 -13.11
N ASP A 75 -0.97 20.41 -13.39
CA ASP A 75 -1.33 18.96 -13.46
C ASP A 75 -1.03 18.19 -12.16
N TYR A 76 -0.50 18.87 -11.15
CA TYR A 76 0.07 18.26 -9.94
C TYR A 76 -0.92 17.40 -9.15
N GLN A 77 -2.20 17.78 -9.10
CA GLN A 77 -3.21 17.05 -8.32
C GLN A 77 -3.57 15.67 -8.90
N LYS A 78 -3.49 15.49 -10.23
CA LYS A 78 -3.68 14.16 -10.84
C LYS A 78 -2.39 13.37 -10.80
N GLN A 79 -1.26 14.02 -11.09
CA GLN A 79 0.05 13.39 -11.09
C GLN A 79 0.46 12.88 -9.70
N ILE A 80 0.10 13.58 -8.62
CA ILE A 80 0.43 13.14 -7.24
C ILE A 80 -0.19 11.79 -6.87
N LEU A 81 -1.33 11.44 -7.47
CA LEU A 81 -1.96 10.15 -7.25
C LEU A 81 -1.19 9.02 -7.94
N GLU A 82 -0.43 9.31 -8.99
CA GLU A 82 0.39 8.36 -9.74
C GLU A 82 1.82 8.24 -9.19
N ILE A 83 2.27 9.21 -8.39
CA ILE A 83 3.59 9.23 -7.77
C ILE A 83 3.69 8.19 -6.64
N ARG A 84 4.60 7.22 -6.78
CA ARG A 84 4.83 6.07 -5.92
C ARG A 84 6.29 5.61 -5.90
N ALA A 85 6.73 5.19 -4.72
CA ALA A 85 7.84 4.24 -4.62
C ALA A 85 7.28 2.82 -4.63
N HIS A 86 7.98 1.91 -5.33
CA HIS A 86 7.66 0.49 -5.44
C HIS A 86 8.83 -0.33 -4.91
N ALA A 87 8.53 -1.27 -4.01
CA ALA A 87 9.46 -2.30 -3.57
C ALA A 87 8.94 -3.66 -4.05
N TYR A 88 9.72 -4.34 -4.90
CA TYR A 88 9.38 -5.67 -5.39
C TYR A 88 10.06 -6.73 -4.53
N LEU A 89 9.27 -7.32 -3.64
CA LEU A 89 9.75 -8.23 -2.61
C LEU A 89 9.57 -9.69 -3.01
N GLN A 90 10.60 -10.49 -2.79
CA GLN A 90 10.50 -11.94 -2.75
C GLN A 90 10.18 -12.37 -1.31
N ILE A 91 9.17 -13.22 -1.14
CA ILE A 91 8.74 -13.73 0.17
C ILE A 91 8.92 -15.25 0.18
N ASN A 92 9.62 -15.78 1.19
CA ASN A 92 9.91 -17.21 1.36
C ASN A 92 10.55 -17.86 0.12
N GLY A 93 11.38 -17.10 -0.61
CA GLY A 93 12.04 -17.60 -1.83
C GLY A 93 11.09 -17.80 -3.03
N ASN A 94 9.85 -17.31 -2.96
CA ASN A 94 8.89 -17.43 -4.08
C ASN A 94 9.37 -16.66 -5.32
N ASN A 95 9.23 -17.25 -6.51
CA ASN A 95 9.58 -16.60 -7.77
C ASN A 95 8.68 -15.42 -8.11
N LYS A 96 7.43 -15.40 -7.62
CA LYS A 96 6.53 -14.27 -7.82
C LYS A 96 6.86 -13.16 -6.82
N LEU A 97 7.25 -12.00 -7.36
CA LEU A 97 7.48 -10.81 -6.56
C LEU A 97 6.15 -10.16 -6.13
N LEU A 98 6.11 -9.71 -4.89
CA LEU A 98 5.05 -8.85 -4.37
C LEU A 98 5.43 -7.39 -4.59
N ASP A 99 4.61 -6.65 -5.31
CA ASP A 99 4.74 -5.19 -5.44
C ASP A 99 4.17 -4.51 -4.20
N VAL A 100 5.02 -3.84 -3.44
CA VAL A 100 4.64 -3.04 -2.27
C VAL A 100 4.80 -1.58 -2.61
N GLN A 101 3.67 -0.88 -2.68
CA GLN A 101 3.62 0.51 -3.09
C GLN A 101 3.58 1.42 -1.86
N SER A 102 4.19 2.60 -1.98
CA SER A 102 3.99 3.69 -1.04
C SER A 102 2.57 4.27 -1.15
N ALA A 103 2.23 5.22 -0.28
CA ALA A 103 1.03 6.02 -0.47
C ALA A 103 1.12 6.91 -1.73
N PRO A 104 -0.03 7.40 -2.24
CA PRO A 104 -0.26 8.81 -2.45
C PRO A 104 0.91 9.79 -2.51
N GLY A 105 1.58 10.07 -3.62
CA GLY A 105 2.62 11.12 -3.62
C GLY A 105 3.98 10.71 -3.05
N GLY A 106 4.23 9.40 -2.89
CA GLY A 106 5.50 8.86 -2.44
C GLY A 106 5.47 8.34 -1.01
N THR A 107 6.62 8.32 -0.35
CA THR A 107 6.72 7.91 1.06
C THR A 107 6.28 9.03 1.98
N ALA A 108 5.60 8.67 3.07
CA ALA A 108 5.07 9.66 4.01
C ALA A 108 6.15 10.42 4.80
N PHE A 109 7.34 9.84 4.90
CA PHE A 109 8.43 10.38 5.68
C PHE A 109 9.75 10.24 4.94
N ASP A 110 10.62 11.21 5.14
CA ASP A 110 12.00 11.15 4.70
C ASP A 110 12.76 10.06 5.45
N TYR A 111 13.63 9.39 4.72
CA TYR A 111 14.58 8.45 5.27
C TYR A 111 15.83 9.22 5.69
N LEU A 112 16.20 9.14 6.97
CA LEU A 112 17.25 9.98 7.53
C LEU A 112 18.62 9.29 7.62
N ASP A 113 18.66 7.95 7.56
CA ASP A 113 19.88 7.12 7.65
C ASP A 113 20.71 7.43 8.91
N ASN A 114 20.03 7.79 10.00
CA ASN A 114 20.63 8.16 11.28
C ASN A 114 20.40 7.10 12.38
N GLY A 115 19.87 5.93 12.01
CA GLY A 115 19.54 4.84 12.92
C GLY A 115 18.19 4.96 13.65
N THR A 116 17.41 6.02 13.44
CA THR A 116 16.10 6.21 14.10
C THR A 116 14.90 5.85 13.23
N ASP A 117 15.11 5.61 11.93
CA ASP A 117 14.05 5.47 10.95
C ASP A 117 12.97 4.42 11.30
N VAL A 118 13.37 3.25 11.81
CA VAL A 118 12.43 2.21 12.28
C VAL A 118 11.65 2.69 13.51
N SER A 119 12.34 3.23 14.52
CA SER A 119 11.71 3.72 15.75
C SER A 119 10.77 4.90 15.52
N ASP A 120 11.06 5.76 14.52
CA ASP A 120 10.21 6.87 14.14
C ASP A 120 8.88 6.40 13.55
N ILE A 121 8.91 5.37 12.71
CA ILE A 121 7.70 4.75 12.18
C ILE A 121 6.90 4.08 13.29
N GLN A 122 7.58 3.37 14.20
CA GLN A 122 6.90 2.76 15.36
C GLN A 122 6.21 3.80 16.23
N ARG A 123 6.91 4.89 16.59
CA ARG A 123 6.34 6.02 17.34
C ARG A 123 5.12 6.60 16.63
N ARG A 124 5.20 6.80 15.31
CA ARG A 124 4.08 7.33 14.53
C ARG A 124 2.86 6.42 14.57
N ILE A 125 3.06 5.11 14.45
CA ILE A 125 1.98 4.12 14.57
C ILE A 125 1.30 4.22 15.95
N ASP A 126 2.09 4.37 17.01
CA ASP A 126 1.58 4.46 18.37
C ASP A 126 0.85 5.80 18.64
N GLU A 127 1.28 6.89 18.02
CA GLU A 127 0.53 8.16 17.99
C GLU A 127 -0.84 8.01 17.32
N LEU A 128 -0.91 7.33 16.18
CA LEU A 128 -2.18 7.09 15.48
C LEU A 128 -3.14 6.25 16.34
N LYS A 129 -2.63 5.20 17.00
CA LYS A 129 -3.41 4.37 17.91
C LYS A 129 -3.93 5.17 19.11
N SER A 130 -3.05 5.92 19.79
CA SER A 130 -3.42 6.69 20.98
C SER A 130 -4.41 7.80 20.65
N THR A 131 -4.30 8.42 19.48
CA THR A 131 -5.27 9.40 19.00
C THR A 131 -6.65 8.77 18.77
N GLY A 132 -6.71 7.59 18.14
CA GLY A 132 -7.97 6.86 17.99
C GLY A 132 -8.65 6.53 19.33
N VAL A 133 -7.85 6.13 20.33
CA VAL A 133 -8.34 5.90 21.70
C VAL A 133 -8.87 7.19 22.34
N ALA A 134 -8.14 8.29 22.25
CA ALA A 134 -8.54 9.58 22.81
C ALA A 134 -9.82 10.12 22.17
N LEU A 135 -9.97 9.95 20.86
CA LEU A 135 -11.17 10.32 20.10
C LEU A 135 -12.35 9.36 20.30
N LYS A 136 -12.13 8.20 20.94
CA LYS A 136 -13.12 7.11 21.05
C LYS A 136 -13.68 6.67 19.69
N ASP A 137 -12.84 6.73 18.66
CA ASP A 137 -13.18 6.38 17.28
C ASP A 137 -12.41 5.11 16.88
N SER A 138 -13.12 3.99 16.83
CA SER A 138 -12.54 2.69 16.46
C SER A 138 -12.10 2.62 15.00
N THR A 139 -12.53 3.55 14.15
CA THR A 139 -12.19 3.61 12.72
C THR A 139 -10.98 4.51 12.45
N TYR A 140 -10.69 5.45 13.35
CA TYR A 140 -9.65 6.46 13.18
C TYR A 140 -8.29 5.86 12.84
N PHE A 141 -7.86 4.82 13.58
CA PHE A 141 -6.56 4.19 13.35
C PHE A 141 -6.43 3.66 11.91
N ASN A 142 -7.41 2.90 11.44
CA ASN A 142 -7.39 2.34 10.08
C ASN A 142 -7.35 3.45 9.02
N GLN A 143 -8.23 4.45 9.15
CA GLN A 143 -8.32 5.55 8.19
C GLN A 143 -7.04 6.39 8.16
N ALA A 144 -6.52 6.77 9.32
CA ALA A 144 -5.32 7.60 9.43
C ALA A 144 -4.07 6.83 8.99
N PHE A 145 -3.98 5.54 9.34
CA PHE A 145 -2.88 4.68 8.91
C PHE A 145 -2.86 4.53 7.39
N ILE A 146 -4.00 4.21 6.76
CA ILE A 146 -4.08 4.08 5.29
C ILE A 146 -3.80 5.41 4.59
N LYS A 147 -4.28 6.52 5.16
CA LYS A 147 -3.98 7.86 4.63
C LYS A 147 -2.47 8.14 4.63
N VAL A 148 -1.74 7.68 5.64
CA VAL A 148 -0.30 7.91 5.77
C VAL A 148 0.50 6.89 4.94
N PHE A 149 0.24 5.60 5.11
CA PHE A 149 1.08 4.52 4.58
C PHE A 149 0.54 3.84 3.33
N GLY A 150 -0.64 4.24 2.86
CA GLY A 150 -1.34 3.61 1.73
C GLY A 150 -2.09 2.34 2.13
N SER A 151 -2.62 1.64 1.12
CA SER A 151 -3.49 0.45 1.30
C SER A 151 -2.72 -0.84 1.62
N GLY A 152 -1.40 -0.85 1.41
CA GLY A 152 -0.53 -2.01 1.56
C GLY A 152 -0.81 -3.13 0.55
N ALA A 153 0.07 -4.13 0.55
CA ALA A 153 -0.03 -5.30 -0.32
C ALA A 153 -0.29 -6.56 0.51
N LEU A 154 -1.31 -7.34 0.13
CA LEU A 154 -1.62 -8.61 0.79
C LEU A 154 -0.61 -9.69 0.38
N ILE A 155 -0.02 -10.37 1.35
CA ILE A 155 0.82 -11.54 1.11
C ILE A 155 -0.10 -12.73 0.83
N LYS A 156 -0.10 -13.20 -0.42
CA LYS A 156 -1.03 -14.23 -0.91
C LYS A 156 -1.00 -15.48 -0.02
N ASN A 157 -2.19 -16.04 0.26
CA ASN A 157 -2.40 -17.22 1.11
C ASN A 157 -1.98 -17.01 2.57
N THR A 158 -1.98 -15.77 3.06
CA THR A 158 -1.74 -15.43 4.46
C THR A 158 -2.75 -14.36 4.89
N SER A 159 -2.83 -14.08 6.18
CA SER A 159 -3.52 -12.89 6.71
C SER A 159 -2.62 -11.67 6.84
N LEU A 160 -1.42 -11.69 6.24
CA LEU A 160 -0.45 -10.61 6.39
C LEU A 160 -0.56 -9.58 5.28
N LYS A 161 -0.49 -8.29 5.66
CA LYS A 161 -0.26 -7.18 4.74
C LYS A 161 1.10 -6.55 5.00
N ILE A 162 1.71 -6.00 3.96
CA ILE A 162 2.95 -5.24 4.04
C ILE A 162 2.77 -3.84 3.44
N PHE A 163 3.37 -2.84 4.06
CA PHE A 163 3.26 -1.43 3.69
C PHE A 163 4.67 -0.83 3.57
N LEU A 164 4.82 0.15 2.68
CA LEU A 164 6.07 0.87 2.46
C LEU A 164 5.98 2.25 3.13
N ALA A 165 6.76 2.45 4.19
CA ALA A 165 6.71 3.65 5.01
C ALA A 165 7.73 4.73 4.61
N LYS A 166 8.98 4.33 4.33
CA LYS A 166 10.09 5.22 3.97
C LYS A 166 10.97 4.62 2.87
N THR A 167 11.69 5.47 2.13
CA THR A 167 12.70 5.07 1.14
C THR A 167 13.92 5.99 1.17
N ASN A 168 15.12 5.43 1.07
CA ASN A 168 16.41 6.17 1.02
C ASN A 168 16.82 6.62 -0.40
N ILE A 169 15.89 6.66 -1.35
CA ILE A 169 16.20 7.26 -2.65
C ILE A 169 15.65 8.68 -2.66
N THR A 170 16.56 9.64 -2.81
CA THR A 170 16.17 11.03 -3.06
C THR A 170 15.58 11.13 -4.46
N GLN A 171 14.61 12.03 -4.61
CA GLN A 171 13.83 12.22 -5.84
C GLN A 171 14.68 12.53 -7.08
N CYS A 172 15.95 12.91 -6.91
CA CYS A 172 16.86 13.31 -7.98
C CYS A 172 17.88 12.26 -8.41
N GLN A 173 17.73 11.04 -7.94
CA GLN A 173 18.52 9.90 -8.43
C GLN A 173 17.80 9.15 -9.57
N GLN A 174 16.53 9.45 -9.85
CA GLN A 174 15.79 8.86 -10.98
C GLN A 174 16.15 9.52 -12.32
N PRO A 175 16.14 8.78 -13.45
CA PRO A 175 15.82 7.34 -13.57
C PRO A 175 17.03 6.42 -13.32
N ASN A 176 18.17 6.97 -12.89
CA ASN A 176 19.45 6.26 -12.88
C ASN A 176 19.73 5.50 -11.57
N ALA A 177 18.78 5.49 -10.62
CA ALA A 177 18.97 4.80 -9.35
C ALA A 177 19.01 3.28 -9.58
N THR A 178 20.03 2.62 -9.04
CA THR A 178 20.12 1.16 -9.06
C THR A 178 19.44 0.59 -7.82
N VAL A 179 19.03 -0.69 -7.89
CA VAL A 179 18.32 -1.35 -6.78
C VAL A 179 19.16 -1.39 -5.49
N GLU A 180 20.48 -1.49 -5.61
CA GLU A 180 21.44 -1.51 -4.50
C GLU A 180 21.42 -0.23 -3.66
N GLN A 181 20.98 0.88 -4.25
CA GLN A 181 20.89 2.17 -3.57
C GLN A 181 19.60 2.28 -2.72
N TYR A 182 18.64 1.39 -2.91
CA TYR A 182 17.39 1.42 -2.16
C TYR A 182 17.53 0.77 -0.78
N LYS A 183 17.07 1.52 0.22
CA LYS A 183 16.71 1.03 1.55
C LYS A 183 15.26 1.42 1.82
N PHE A 184 14.47 0.52 2.38
CA PHE A 184 13.07 0.77 2.72
C PHE A 184 12.81 0.53 4.20
N ILE A 185 11.91 1.32 4.79
CA ILE A 185 11.24 0.93 6.04
C ILE A 185 9.89 0.33 5.68
N LEU A 186 9.66 -0.90 6.09
CA LEU A 186 8.47 -1.69 5.82
C LEU A 186 7.71 -1.97 7.11
N ILE A 187 6.38 -1.99 7.03
CA ILE A 187 5.49 -2.34 8.14
C ILE A 187 4.75 -3.62 7.74
N VAL A 188 4.73 -4.62 8.61
CA VAL A 188 3.90 -5.82 8.43
C VAL A 188 2.78 -5.82 9.45
N THR A 189 1.59 -6.10 8.97
CA THR A 189 0.39 -6.24 9.78
C THR A 189 -0.27 -7.58 9.57
N LYS A 190 -1.04 -8.01 10.56
CA LYS A 190 -1.85 -9.23 10.54
C LYS A 190 -3.32 -8.83 10.60
N GLN A 191 -4.06 -9.22 9.58
CA GLN A 191 -5.51 -9.08 9.52
C GLN A 191 -6.14 -10.15 10.43
N SER A 192 -7.14 -9.71 11.20
CA SER A 192 -7.93 -10.56 12.11
C SER A 192 -9.08 -11.24 11.39
#